data_AF-A0A968TTD8-F1
#
_entry.id   AF-A0A968TTD8-F1
#
_cell.length_a   1.000
_cell.length_b   1.000
_cell.length_c   1.000
_cell.angle_alpha   90.00
_cell.angle_beta   90.00
_cell.angle_gamma   90.00
#
_symmetry.space_group_name_H-M   'P 1'
#
loop_
_entity.id
_entity.type
_entity.pdbx_description
1 polymer ?
#
loop_
_entity_poly.entity_id
_entity_poly.type
_entity_poly.pdbx_seq_one_letter_code
_entity_poly.pdbx_strand_id
1 'polypeptide(L)'
;MRNFYSILSLPRSASPAEVKARFRDLARERHPDRFQGEDKQRAEEEFQAIAEAFNTLSDPVRRRQHDLELDRPTQTQYDPQQVEKVYLSRGARAYKQGNFLEAADNFDRATQAAPGNAQAWHHLALAASREKRWWPKAQEAIERACQLAPDNLAYQKLAGKIFAQSGMTVRAKQYYNHALRLGGPDPAIRKALAALDPTAGGEPGTTEAAAARPARTNEAPGQEKSSLFRKLW
;
A
#
# COMPACT_ATOMS: atom_id res chain seq x y z
N MET A 1 20.05 -2.44 -16.34
CA MET A 1 20.94 -3.25 -17.18
C MET A 1 21.87 -2.31 -17.94
N ARG A 2 23.19 -2.57 -18.00
CA ARG A 2 24.14 -1.71 -18.72
C ARG A 2 24.00 -1.93 -20.23
N ASN A 3 24.12 -0.87 -21.01
CA ASN A 3 24.07 -0.93 -22.48
C ASN A 3 25.50 -0.98 -23.04
N PHE A 4 25.94 -2.14 -23.52
CA PHE A 4 27.32 -2.34 -23.98
C PHE A 4 27.66 -1.57 -25.25
N TYR A 5 26.64 -1.23 -26.06
CA TYR A 5 26.82 -0.37 -27.23
C TYR A 5 27.23 1.06 -26.82
N SER A 6 26.65 1.57 -25.74
CA SER A 6 27.02 2.88 -25.20
C SER A 6 28.44 2.91 -24.64
N ILE A 7 28.91 1.79 -24.06
CA ILE A 7 30.28 1.68 -23.53
C ILE A 7 31.32 1.76 -24.66
N LEU A 8 31.05 1.09 -25.79
CA LEU A 8 31.94 1.17 -26.96
C LEU A 8 31.64 2.38 -27.88
N SER A 9 30.69 3.24 -27.50
CA SER A 9 30.23 4.38 -28.31
C SER A 9 29.84 3.97 -29.74
N LEU A 10 29.10 2.86 -29.86
CA LEU A 10 28.63 2.29 -31.12
C LEU A 10 27.11 2.25 -31.18
N PRO A 11 26.50 2.33 -32.38
CA PRO A 11 25.09 2.03 -32.55
C PRO A 11 24.83 0.52 -32.47
N ARG A 12 23.59 0.12 -32.18
CA ARG A 12 23.17 -1.30 -32.19
C ARG A 12 23.34 -1.99 -33.55
N SER A 13 23.39 -1.20 -34.63
CA SER A 13 23.62 -1.67 -36.00
C SER A 13 25.10 -1.96 -36.32
N ALA A 14 26.03 -1.71 -35.40
CA ALA A 14 27.46 -1.88 -35.65
C ALA A 14 27.82 -3.32 -36.03
N SER A 15 28.66 -3.48 -37.05
CA SER A 15 29.21 -4.76 -37.49
C SER A 15 30.25 -5.30 -36.50
N PRO A 16 30.52 -6.63 -36.49
CA PRO A 16 31.57 -7.21 -35.66
C PRO A 16 32.96 -6.60 -35.91
N ALA A 17 33.24 -6.17 -37.13
CA ALA A 17 34.49 -5.50 -37.50
C ALA A 17 34.62 -4.13 -36.80
N GLU A 18 33.54 -3.34 -36.77
CA GLU A 18 33.49 -2.04 -36.07
C GLU A 18 33.62 -2.21 -34.56
N VAL A 19 32.97 -3.22 -33.98
CA VAL A 19 33.11 -3.57 -32.55
C VAL A 19 34.57 -3.87 -32.20
N LYS A 20 35.25 -4.68 -33.03
CA LYS A 20 36.68 -5.02 -32.83
C LYS A 20 37.62 -3.84 -33.08
N ALA A 21 37.29 -2.94 -34.01
CA ALA A 21 38.06 -1.72 -34.24
C ALA A 21 37.96 -0.79 -33.01
N ARG A 22 36.74 -0.48 -32.56
CA ARG A 22 36.53 0.39 -31.40
C ARG A 22 37.12 -0.15 -30.11
N PHE A 23 37.04 -1.45 -29.87
CA PHE A 23 37.70 -2.06 -28.72
C PHE A 23 39.22 -1.81 -28.72
N ARG A 24 39.89 -1.93 -29.89
CA ARG A 24 41.34 -1.70 -29.99
C ARG A 24 41.71 -0.24 -29.71
N ASP A 25 40.92 0.70 -30.22
CA ASP A 25 41.13 2.13 -29.98
C ASP A 25 40.99 2.45 -28.48
N LEU A 26 39.88 2.03 -27.88
CA LEU A 26 39.58 2.27 -26.46
C LEU A 26 40.56 1.55 -25.53
N ALA A 27 40.98 0.33 -25.88
CA ALA A 27 41.98 -0.42 -25.11
C ALA A 27 43.33 0.30 -25.07
N ARG A 28 43.72 0.99 -26.15
CA ARG A 28 44.95 1.80 -26.19
C ARG A 28 44.80 3.10 -25.40
N GLU A 29 43.64 3.72 -25.44
CA GLU A 29 43.34 4.98 -24.74
C GLU A 29 43.23 4.79 -23.23
N ARG A 30 42.54 3.73 -22.79
CA ARG A 30 42.21 3.44 -21.39
C ARG A 30 43.05 2.34 -20.76
N HIS A 31 44.19 1.98 -21.36
CA HIS A 31 45.08 0.97 -20.78
C HIS A 31 45.58 1.42 -19.38
N PRO A 32 45.46 0.58 -18.33
CA PRO A 32 45.79 0.97 -16.96
C PRO A 32 47.27 1.35 -16.78
N ASP A 33 48.19 0.84 -17.61
CA ASP A 33 49.61 1.23 -17.58
C ASP A 33 49.86 2.71 -17.94
N ARG A 34 48.87 3.40 -18.52
CA ARG A 34 48.98 4.81 -18.86
C ARG A 34 48.61 5.74 -17.70
N PHE A 35 48.14 5.19 -16.59
CA PHE A 35 47.60 5.95 -15.46
C PHE A 35 48.26 5.54 -14.14
N GLN A 36 48.23 6.44 -13.15
CA GLN A 36 48.79 6.22 -11.81
C GLN A 36 47.79 6.69 -10.74
N GLY A 37 47.93 6.19 -9.52
CA GLY A 37 47.08 6.59 -8.38
C GLY A 37 45.59 6.29 -8.60
N GLU A 38 44.72 7.21 -8.22
CA GLU A 38 43.26 7.09 -8.38
C GLU A 38 42.83 6.97 -9.85
N ASP A 39 43.54 7.61 -10.77
CA ASP A 39 43.26 7.53 -12.21
C ASP A 39 43.53 6.13 -12.77
N LYS A 40 44.45 5.37 -12.16
CA LYS A 40 44.70 3.97 -12.53
C LYS A 40 43.50 3.08 -12.19
N GLN A 41 42.92 3.26 -11.01
CA GLN A 41 41.75 2.49 -10.59
C GLN A 41 40.55 2.78 -11.50
N ARG A 42 40.32 4.05 -11.83
CA ARG A 42 39.26 4.44 -12.79
C ARG A 42 39.50 3.85 -14.18
N ALA A 43 40.74 3.90 -14.68
CA ALA A 43 41.09 3.31 -15.96
C ALA A 43 40.90 1.78 -15.97
N GLU A 44 41.18 1.10 -14.87
CA GLU A 44 40.99 -0.34 -14.73
C GLU A 44 39.50 -0.73 -14.75
N GLU A 45 38.64 0.01 -14.04
CA GLU A 45 37.19 -0.18 -14.06
C GLU A 45 36.60 0.08 -15.47
N GLU A 46 37.00 1.17 -16.12
CA GLU A 46 36.58 1.49 -17.49
C GLU A 46 37.05 0.41 -18.47
N PHE A 47 38.31 -0.02 -18.36
CA PHE A 47 38.88 -1.05 -19.22
C PHE A 47 38.15 -2.39 -19.04
N GLN A 48 37.80 -2.75 -17.80
CA GLN A 48 37.01 -3.95 -17.51
C GLN A 48 35.63 -3.89 -18.17
N ALA A 49 34.96 -2.73 -18.11
CA ALA A 49 33.67 -2.52 -18.75
C ALA A 49 33.78 -2.58 -20.29
N ILE A 50 34.85 -2.03 -20.88
CA ILE A 50 35.15 -2.10 -22.31
C ILE A 50 35.38 -3.55 -22.74
N ALA A 51 36.14 -4.33 -21.95
CA ALA A 51 36.41 -5.74 -22.22
C ALA A 51 35.14 -6.60 -22.13
N GLU A 52 34.29 -6.36 -21.12
CA GLU A 52 32.99 -7.04 -20.98
C GLU A 52 32.05 -6.73 -22.15
N ALA A 53 31.98 -5.45 -22.56
CA ALA A 53 31.20 -5.02 -23.72
C ALA A 53 31.69 -5.70 -25.01
N PHE A 54 33.00 -5.74 -25.25
CA PHE A 54 33.58 -6.43 -26.40
C PHE A 54 33.28 -7.94 -26.36
N ASN A 55 33.49 -8.61 -25.23
CA ASN A 55 33.24 -10.05 -25.07
C ASN A 55 31.77 -10.44 -25.28
N THR A 56 30.85 -9.51 -25.03
CA THR A 56 29.41 -9.72 -25.27
C THR A 56 29.04 -9.41 -26.71
N LEU A 57 29.49 -8.29 -27.27
CA LEU A 57 29.08 -7.82 -28.59
C LEU A 57 29.81 -8.49 -29.76
N SER A 58 30.98 -9.10 -29.51
CA SER A 58 31.74 -9.83 -30.53
C SER A 58 31.24 -11.26 -30.76
N ASP A 59 30.59 -11.87 -29.76
CA ASP A 59 29.99 -13.20 -29.87
C ASP A 59 28.52 -13.06 -30.33
N PRO A 60 28.11 -13.69 -31.45
CA PRO A 60 26.75 -13.55 -31.98
C PRO A 60 25.64 -14.01 -31.03
N VAL A 61 25.89 -15.05 -30.23
CA VAL A 61 24.90 -15.61 -29.29
C VAL A 61 24.73 -14.66 -28.11
N ARG A 62 25.84 -14.21 -27.53
CA ARG A 62 25.83 -13.26 -26.40
C ARG A 62 25.28 -11.91 -26.81
N ARG A 63 25.63 -11.42 -28.00
CA ARG A 63 25.07 -10.18 -28.55
C ARG A 63 23.56 -10.27 -28.70
N ARG A 64 23.06 -11.36 -29.28
CA ARG A 64 21.62 -11.59 -29.41
C ARG A 64 20.92 -11.61 -28.04
N GLN A 65 21.54 -12.26 -27.05
CA GLN A 65 20.98 -12.29 -25.69
C GLN A 65 20.97 -10.90 -25.05
N HIS A 66 22.04 -10.13 -25.22
CA HIS A 66 22.11 -8.74 -24.78
C HIS A 66 21.03 -7.87 -25.44
N ASP A 67 20.82 -8.02 -26.75
CA ASP A 67 19.78 -7.30 -27.49
C ASP A 67 18.39 -7.65 -26.96
N LEU A 68 18.10 -8.94 -26.74
CA LEU A 68 16.84 -9.40 -26.14
C LEU A 68 16.61 -8.84 -24.73
N GLU A 69 17.67 -8.74 -23.93
CA GLU A 69 17.57 -8.19 -22.57
C GLU A 69 17.41 -6.66 -22.59
N LEU A 70 18.02 -5.95 -23.54
CA LEU A 70 17.81 -4.51 -23.74
C LEU A 70 16.42 -4.19 -24.30
N ASP A 71 15.84 -5.10 -25.09
CA ASP A 71 14.48 -5.00 -25.64
C ASP A 71 13.43 -5.55 -24.67
N ARG A 72 13.87 -6.25 -23.61
CA ARG A 72 12.98 -6.70 -22.55
C ARG A 72 12.34 -5.44 -21.95
N PRO A 73 11.01 -5.33 -21.96
CA PRO A 73 10.35 -4.23 -21.27
C PRO A 73 10.87 -4.25 -19.84
N THR A 74 11.56 -3.17 -19.46
CA THR A 74 12.08 -2.99 -18.10
C THR A 74 10.89 -3.24 -17.19
N GLN A 75 10.96 -4.28 -16.35
CA GLN A 75 9.88 -4.81 -15.50
C GLN A 75 8.75 -3.82 -15.43
N THR A 76 7.69 -4.06 -16.22
CA THR A 76 6.57 -3.14 -16.40
C THR A 76 6.32 -2.45 -15.07
N GLN A 77 6.68 -1.16 -14.98
CA GLN A 77 6.22 -0.33 -13.89
C GLN A 77 4.71 -0.36 -14.06
N TYR A 78 4.08 -1.30 -13.37
CA TYR A 78 2.67 -1.50 -13.41
C TYR A 78 2.07 -0.18 -12.94
N ASP A 79 1.40 0.51 -13.86
CA ASP A 79 0.62 1.69 -13.50
C ASP A 79 -0.28 1.30 -12.33
N PRO A 80 -0.13 1.91 -11.15
CA PRO A 80 -0.93 1.56 -9.97
C PRO A 80 -2.44 1.58 -10.27
N GLN A 81 -2.89 2.42 -11.20
CA GLN A 81 -4.29 2.48 -11.64
C GLN A 81 -4.71 1.26 -12.45
N GLN A 82 -3.81 0.65 -13.23
CA GLN A 82 -4.09 -0.60 -13.94
C GLN A 82 -4.14 -1.78 -12.96
N VAL A 83 -3.24 -1.82 -11.99
CA VAL A 83 -3.21 -2.85 -10.92
C VAL A 83 -4.50 -2.82 -10.12
N GLU A 84 -4.89 -1.63 -9.69
CA GLU A 84 -6.14 -1.38 -8.99
C GLU A 84 -7.34 -1.89 -9.77
N LYS A 85 -7.49 -1.50 -11.05
CA LYS A 85 -8.63 -1.93 -11.89
C LYS A 85 -8.72 -3.44 -12.05
N VAL A 86 -7.57 -4.11 -12.20
CA VAL A 86 -7.52 -5.58 -12.32
C VAL A 86 -8.02 -6.22 -11.03
N TYR A 87 -7.51 -5.78 -9.88
CA TYR A 87 -7.89 -6.34 -8.58
C TYR A 87 -9.35 -6.01 -8.20
N LEU A 88 -9.84 -4.80 -8.50
CA LEU A 88 -11.25 -4.46 -8.34
C LEU A 88 -12.16 -5.38 -9.17
N SER A 89 -11.80 -5.63 -10.42
CA SER A 89 -12.59 -6.47 -11.32
C SER A 89 -12.62 -7.93 -10.85
N ARG A 90 -11.47 -8.47 -10.43
CA ARG A 90 -11.36 -9.82 -9.87
C ARG A 90 -12.13 -9.95 -8.56
N GLY A 91 -11.97 -9.00 -7.65
CA GLY A 91 -12.71 -8.97 -6.38
C GLY A 91 -14.22 -8.89 -6.60
N ALA A 92 -14.69 -8.08 -7.54
CA ALA A 92 -16.12 -7.98 -7.88
C ALA A 92 -16.68 -9.29 -8.44
N ARG A 93 -15.90 -10.00 -9.27
CA ARG A 93 -16.28 -11.33 -9.77
C ARG A 93 -16.36 -12.35 -8.64
N ALA A 94 -15.33 -12.43 -7.80
CA ALA A 94 -15.32 -13.34 -6.65
C ALA A 94 -16.48 -13.06 -5.68
N TYR A 95 -16.77 -11.79 -5.41
CA TYR A 95 -17.88 -11.38 -4.55
C TYR A 95 -19.24 -11.83 -5.11
N LYS A 96 -19.47 -11.67 -6.43
CA LYS A 96 -20.68 -12.16 -7.10
C LYS A 96 -20.82 -13.67 -7.05
N GLN A 97 -19.71 -14.40 -7.00
CA GLN A 97 -19.68 -15.85 -6.88
C GLN A 97 -19.84 -16.35 -5.44
N GLY A 98 -19.92 -15.44 -4.44
CA GLY A 98 -19.99 -15.79 -3.02
C GLY A 98 -18.63 -16.10 -2.38
N ASN A 99 -17.54 -15.97 -3.12
CA ASN A 99 -16.18 -16.19 -2.63
C ASN A 99 -15.68 -14.94 -1.88
N PHE A 100 -16.24 -14.67 -0.70
CA PHE A 100 -16.00 -13.42 0.03
C PHE A 100 -14.56 -13.24 0.52
N LEU A 101 -13.87 -14.33 0.87
CA LEU A 101 -12.46 -14.29 1.28
C LEU A 101 -11.55 -13.88 0.12
N GLU A 102 -11.75 -14.49 -1.05
CA GLU A 102 -11.02 -14.14 -2.27
C GLU A 102 -11.35 -12.71 -2.72
N ALA A 103 -12.63 -12.30 -2.59
CA ALA A 103 -13.03 -10.94 -2.88
C ALA A 103 -12.31 -9.94 -1.96
N ALA A 104 -12.23 -10.22 -0.66
CA ALA A 104 -11.53 -9.37 0.30
C ALA A 104 -10.03 -9.26 -0.01
N ASP A 105 -9.34 -10.37 -0.34
CA ASP A 105 -7.91 -10.32 -0.72
C ASP A 105 -7.69 -9.45 -1.97
N ASN A 106 -8.52 -9.64 -3.01
CA ASN A 106 -8.42 -8.82 -4.21
C ASN A 106 -8.70 -7.35 -3.92
N PHE A 107 -9.73 -7.01 -3.13
CA PHE A 107 -10.00 -5.62 -2.78
C PHE A 107 -8.90 -5.00 -1.91
N ASP A 108 -8.28 -5.76 -1.00
CA ASP A 108 -7.15 -5.28 -0.19
C ASP A 108 -5.92 -4.97 -1.07
N ARG A 109 -5.63 -5.79 -2.08
CA ARG A 109 -4.58 -5.46 -3.06
C ARG A 109 -4.92 -4.21 -3.87
N ALA A 110 -6.19 -3.99 -4.20
CA ALA A 110 -6.64 -2.78 -4.87
C ALA A 110 -6.44 -1.52 -3.99
N THR A 111 -6.71 -1.61 -2.68
CA THR A 111 -6.49 -0.49 -1.75
C THR A 111 -5.02 -0.21 -1.51
N GLN A 112 -4.16 -1.23 -1.53
CA GLN A 112 -2.70 -1.05 -1.47
C GLN A 112 -2.15 -0.37 -2.73
N ALA A 113 -2.67 -0.73 -3.91
CA ALA A 113 -2.27 -0.11 -5.17
C ALA A 113 -2.75 1.35 -5.31
N ALA A 114 -3.97 1.65 -4.84
CA ALA A 114 -4.55 2.99 -4.87
C ALA A 114 -5.21 3.36 -3.51
N PRO A 115 -4.42 3.79 -2.51
CA PRO A 115 -4.93 4.10 -1.17
C PRO A 115 -5.97 5.23 -1.11
N GLY A 116 -6.03 6.06 -2.16
CA GLY A 116 -7.00 7.16 -2.30
C GLY A 116 -8.35 6.77 -2.91
N ASN A 117 -8.53 5.54 -3.41
CA ASN A 117 -9.82 5.14 -3.97
C ASN A 117 -10.80 4.69 -2.86
N ALA A 118 -11.74 5.57 -2.52
CA ALA A 118 -12.79 5.31 -1.55
C ALA A 118 -13.67 4.08 -1.89
N GLN A 119 -13.90 3.82 -3.18
CA GLN A 119 -14.69 2.68 -3.65
C GLN A 119 -14.00 1.34 -3.36
N ALA A 120 -12.68 1.25 -3.53
CA ALA A 120 -11.92 0.04 -3.23
C ALA A 120 -12.05 -0.33 -1.74
N TRP A 121 -11.90 0.67 -0.86
CA TRP A 121 -12.11 0.52 0.58
C TRP A 121 -13.54 0.10 0.94
N HIS A 122 -14.55 0.68 0.29
CA HIS A 122 -15.95 0.29 0.46
C HIS A 122 -16.20 -1.17 0.07
N HIS A 123 -15.66 -1.62 -1.07
CA HIS A 123 -15.79 -2.99 -1.54
C HIS A 123 -15.09 -4.00 -0.62
N LEU A 124 -13.91 -3.63 -0.11
CA LEU A 124 -13.21 -4.40 0.92
C LEU A 124 -14.06 -4.54 2.18
N ALA A 125 -14.65 -3.44 2.68
CA ALA A 125 -15.53 -3.48 3.84
C ALA A 125 -16.74 -4.40 3.63
N LEU A 126 -17.38 -4.34 2.46
CA LEU A 126 -18.48 -5.23 2.11
C LEU A 126 -18.06 -6.70 2.10
N ALA A 127 -16.95 -7.04 1.46
CA ALA A 127 -16.45 -8.41 1.40
C ALA A 127 -16.03 -8.94 2.79
N ALA A 128 -15.26 -8.15 3.54
CA ALA A 128 -14.79 -8.51 4.87
C ALA A 128 -15.93 -8.64 5.89
N SER A 129 -16.99 -7.82 5.81
CA SER A 129 -18.14 -7.89 6.72
C SER A 129 -18.97 -9.18 6.63
N ARG A 130 -18.71 -10.01 5.60
CA ARG A 130 -19.39 -11.30 5.42
C ARG A 130 -18.90 -12.35 6.40
N GLU A 131 -17.66 -12.24 6.87
CA GLU A 131 -17.04 -13.26 7.71
C GLU A 131 -16.69 -12.67 9.09
N LYS A 132 -17.07 -13.38 10.17
CA LYS A 132 -16.90 -12.83 11.53
C LYS A 132 -15.44 -12.61 11.91
N ARG A 133 -14.54 -13.42 11.38
CA ARG A 133 -13.10 -13.27 11.66
C ARG A 133 -12.53 -11.95 11.09
N TRP A 134 -13.17 -11.34 10.11
CA TRP A 134 -12.66 -10.17 9.37
C TRP A 134 -13.35 -8.86 9.76
N TRP A 135 -14.18 -8.83 10.81
CA TRP A 135 -14.83 -7.61 11.31
C TRP A 135 -13.87 -6.45 11.58
N PRO A 136 -12.69 -6.63 12.22
CA PRO A 136 -11.76 -5.53 12.44
C PRO A 136 -11.30 -4.88 11.12
N LYS A 137 -11.02 -5.71 10.11
CA LYS A 137 -10.63 -5.24 8.77
C LYS A 137 -11.78 -4.53 8.06
N ALA A 138 -13.02 -5.01 8.24
CA ALA A 138 -14.21 -4.36 7.70
C ALA A 138 -14.44 -2.96 8.32
N GLN A 139 -14.19 -2.82 9.62
CA GLN A 139 -14.29 -1.54 10.35
C GLN A 139 -13.24 -0.54 9.84
N GLU A 140 -11.97 -0.97 9.75
CA GLU A 140 -10.89 -0.14 9.22
C GLU A 140 -11.21 0.33 7.78
N ALA A 141 -11.63 -0.61 6.93
CA ALA A 141 -11.91 -0.32 5.54
C ALA A 141 -13.08 0.66 5.36
N ILE A 142 -14.16 0.52 6.13
CA ILE A 142 -15.31 1.42 6.02
C ILE A 142 -15.02 2.81 6.58
N GLU A 143 -14.22 2.91 7.65
CA GLU A 143 -13.74 4.19 8.17
C GLU A 143 -12.90 4.91 7.11
N ARG A 144 -11.99 4.19 6.45
CA ARG A 144 -11.16 4.76 5.41
C ARG A 144 -11.98 5.24 4.21
N ALA A 145 -12.98 4.47 3.79
CA ALA A 145 -13.91 4.88 2.74
C ALA A 145 -14.68 6.17 3.12
N CYS A 146 -15.17 6.26 4.37
CA CYS A 146 -15.87 7.46 4.88
C CYS A 146 -14.94 8.68 5.02
N GLN A 147 -13.67 8.49 5.36
CA GLN A 147 -12.69 9.58 5.41
C GLN A 147 -12.40 10.15 4.01
N LEU A 148 -12.32 9.29 3.00
CA LEU A 148 -12.03 9.71 1.63
C LEU A 148 -13.26 10.33 0.93
N ALA A 149 -14.47 9.91 1.31
CA ALA A 149 -15.72 10.43 0.76
C ALA A 149 -16.77 10.63 1.88
N PRO A 150 -16.63 11.71 2.68
CA PRO A 150 -17.49 11.94 3.85
C PRO A 150 -18.96 12.13 3.50
N ASP A 151 -19.25 12.74 2.35
CA ASP A 151 -20.61 13.04 1.90
C ASP A 151 -21.29 11.87 1.17
N ASN A 152 -20.62 10.71 1.08
CA ASN A 152 -21.20 9.54 0.44
C ASN A 152 -22.20 8.83 1.38
N LEU A 153 -23.49 9.03 1.11
CA LEU A 153 -24.59 8.43 1.87
C LEU A 153 -24.47 6.90 2.02
N ALA A 154 -24.09 6.20 0.95
CA ALA A 154 -24.00 4.74 0.98
C ALA A 154 -22.92 4.26 1.97
N TYR A 155 -21.79 4.97 2.03
CA TYR A 155 -20.68 4.63 2.93
C TYR A 155 -21.08 4.89 4.39
N GLN A 156 -21.73 6.02 4.68
CA GLN A 156 -22.24 6.33 6.01
C GLN A 156 -23.26 5.28 6.50
N LYS A 157 -24.16 4.84 5.61
CA LYS A 157 -25.13 3.77 5.91
C LYS A 157 -24.45 2.43 6.21
N LEU A 158 -23.47 2.04 5.39
CA LEU A 158 -22.73 0.79 5.60
C LEU A 158 -21.88 0.85 6.88
N ALA A 159 -21.24 1.97 7.18
CA ALA A 159 -20.49 2.18 8.42
C ALA A 159 -21.40 1.99 9.64
N GLY A 160 -22.57 2.65 9.65
CA GLY A 160 -23.56 2.48 10.71
C GLY A 160 -23.95 1.02 10.92
N LYS A 161 -24.16 0.28 9.83
CA LYS A 161 -24.47 -1.16 9.87
C LYS A 161 -23.32 -1.99 10.44
N ILE A 162 -22.09 -1.78 9.94
CA ILE A 162 -20.92 -2.55 10.36
C ILE A 162 -20.66 -2.34 11.86
N PHE A 163 -20.69 -1.09 12.33
CA PHE A 163 -20.49 -0.78 13.74
C PHE A 163 -21.62 -1.29 14.63
N ALA A 164 -22.88 -1.23 14.17
CA ALA A 164 -24.02 -1.79 14.89
C ALA A 164 -23.86 -3.30 15.11
N GLN A 165 -23.53 -4.03 14.04
CA GLN A 165 -23.33 -5.49 14.10
C GLN A 165 -22.10 -5.90 14.92
N SER A 166 -21.14 -4.98 15.08
CA SER A 166 -19.96 -5.16 15.93
C SER A 166 -20.19 -4.79 17.41
N GLY A 167 -21.40 -4.36 17.78
CA GLY A 167 -21.72 -3.91 19.14
C GLY A 167 -21.21 -2.49 19.49
N MET A 168 -20.66 -1.75 18.52
CA MET A 168 -20.14 -0.39 18.71
C MET A 168 -21.26 0.65 18.56
N THR A 169 -22.22 0.61 19.48
CA THR A 169 -23.47 1.39 19.45
C THR A 169 -23.26 2.90 19.24
N VAL A 170 -22.30 3.49 19.95
CA VAL A 170 -22.03 4.95 19.87
C VAL A 170 -21.60 5.34 18.44
N ARG A 171 -20.63 4.61 17.88
CA ARG A 171 -20.16 4.84 16.51
C ARG A 171 -21.27 4.59 15.48
N ALA A 172 -22.02 3.51 15.66
CA ALA A 172 -23.14 3.20 14.77
C ALA A 172 -24.16 4.35 14.68
N LYS A 173 -24.56 4.90 15.83
CA LYS A 173 -25.47 6.05 15.89
C LYS A 173 -24.88 7.30 15.21
N GLN A 174 -23.59 7.56 15.40
CA GLN A 174 -22.91 8.69 14.74
C GLN A 174 -23.00 8.60 13.21
N TYR A 175 -22.66 7.44 12.63
CA TYR A 175 -22.72 7.22 11.18
C TYR A 175 -24.14 7.27 10.63
N TYR A 176 -25.11 6.67 11.32
CA TYR A 176 -26.52 6.72 10.92
C TYR A 176 -27.12 8.14 10.98
N ASN A 177 -26.82 8.91 12.03
CA ASN A 177 -27.25 10.30 12.10
C ASN A 177 -26.60 11.14 11.00
N HIS A 178 -25.35 10.86 10.65
CA HIS A 178 -24.70 11.52 9.52
C HIS A 178 -25.40 11.17 8.19
N ALA A 179 -25.71 9.90 7.96
CA ALA A 179 -26.46 9.46 6.79
C ALA A 179 -27.83 10.16 6.68
N LEU A 180 -28.56 10.33 7.79
CA LEU A 180 -29.84 11.07 7.81
C LEU A 180 -29.68 12.56 7.48
N ARG A 181 -28.56 13.19 7.85
CA ARG A 181 -28.27 14.59 7.46
C ARG A 181 -28.04 14.72 5.95
N LEU A 182 -27.39 13.73 5.33
CA LEU A 182 -27.06 13.75 3.90
C LEU A 182 -28.27 13.37 3.02
N GLY A 183 -28.96 12.29 3.38
CA GLY A 183 -30.03 11.70 2.56
C GLY A 183 -31.46 12.05 2.99
N GLY A 184 -31.61 12.80 4.09
CA GLY A 184 -32.90 13.08 4.69
C GLY A 184 -33.48 11.88 5.46
N PRO A 185 -34.78 11.94 5.82
CA PRO A 185 -35.46 10.91 6.60
C PRO A 185 -35.45 9.53 5.91
N ASP A 186 -34.81 8.54 6.53
CA ASP A 186 -34.79 7.14 6.06
C ASP A 186 -35.40 6.22 7.14
N PRO A 187 -36.52 5.53 6.86
CA PRO A 187 -37.19 4.66 7.84
C PRO A 187 -36.32 3.47 8.26
N ALA A 188 -35.46 2.95 7.37
CA ALA A 188 -34.57 1.85 7.69
C ALA A 188 -33.49 2.29 8.70
N ILE A 189 -32.94 3.49 8.52
CA ILE A 189 -31.97 4.06 9.45
C ILE A 189 -32.63 4.37 10.80
N ARG A 190 -33.84 4.93 10.81
CA ARG A 190 -34.60 5.18 12.05
C ARG A 190 -34.88 3.89 12.81
N LYS A 191 -35.29 2.83 12.12
CA LYS A 191 -35.47 1.50 12.73
C LYS A 191 -34.17 0.96 13.31
N ALA A 192 -33.05 1.12 12.59
CA ALA A 192 -31.73 0.70 13.07
C ALA A 192 -31.30 1.51 14.31
N LEU A 193 -31.54 2.82 14.35
CA LEU A 193 -31.25 3.67 15.51
C LEU A 193 -32.08 3.27 16.74
N ALA A 194 -33.39 3.02 16.57
CA ALA A 194 -34.27 2.56 17.64
C ALA A 194 -33.82 1.21 18.22
N ALA A 195 -33.37 0.28 17.36
CA ALA A 195 -32.82 -1.00 17.80
C ALA A 195 -31.48 -0.89 18.57
N LEU A 196 -30.80 0.26 18.45
CA LEU A 196 -29.57 0.58 19.16
C LEU A 196 -29.81 1.35 20.47
N ASP A 197 -31.06 1.69 20.80
CA ASP A 197 -31.43 2.33 22.06
C ASP A 197 -31.72 1.25 23.12
N PRO A 198 -31.03 1.27 24.27
CA PRO A 198 -31.21 0.25 25.32
C PRO A 198 -32.61 0.29 25.95
N THR A 199 -33.36 1.37 25.74
CA THR A 199 -34.74 1.54 26.25
C THR A 199 -35.80 0.85 25.40
N ALA A 200 -35.47 0.33 24.21
CA ALA A 200 -36.43 -0.34 23.33
C ALA A 200 -36.69 -1.82 23.71
N GLY A 201 -36.06 -2.33 24.78
CA GLY A 201 -36.13 -3.73 25.20
C GLY A 201 -36.28 -3.98 26.71
N GLY A 202 -36.85 -3.05 27.48
CA GLY A 202 -37.04 -3.23 28.93
C GLY A 202 -38.36 -2.65 29.44
N GLU A 203 -39.13 -3.48 30.13
CA GLU A 203 -40.23 -3.11 31.03
C GLU A 203 -39.84 -2.04 32.08
N PRO A 204 -40.82 -1.36 32.73
CA PRO A 204 -40.57 -0.15 33.50
C PRO A 204 -39.98 -0.42 34.89
N GLY A 205 -38.89 0.28 35.21
CA GLY A 205 -38.25 0.33 36.52
C GLY A 205 -36.74 0.48 36.32
N THR A 206 -36.08 1.56 36.71
CA THR A 206 -36.25 2.37 37.89
C THR A 206 -35.78 3.81 37.65
N THR A 207 -36.48 4.69 38.34
CA THR A 207 -36.22 6.11 38.62
C THR A 207 -34.77 6.46 38.93
N GLU A 208 -34.30 7.53 38.27
CA GLU A 208 -33.89 8.79 38.91
C GLU A 208 -33.04 8.69 40.19
N ALA A 209 -31.75 9.03 40.06
CA ALA A 209 -30.98 9.62 41.15
C ALA A 209 -29.84 10.48 40.59
N ALA A 210 -30.11 11.78 40.51
CA ALA A 210 -29.10 12.83 40.48
C ALA A 210 -28.36 12.89 41.83
N ALA A 211 -27.03 12.99 41.81
CA ALA A 211 -26.19 13.59 42.86
C ALA A 211 -24.75 13.70 42.33
N ALA A 212 -24.32 14.89 41.92
CA ALA A 212 -23.53 15.83 42.73
C ALA A 212 -22.07 15.38 42.96
N ARG A 213 -21.15 16.08 42.28
CA ARG A 213 -19.73 16.23 42.70
C ARG A 213 -19.68 17.00 44.03
N PRO A 214 -18.59 16.84 44.80
CA PRO A 214 -17.64 17.96 44.84
C PRO A 214 -16.17 17.54 44.75
N ALA A 215 -15.35 18.53 44.37
CA ALA A 215 -13.90 18.48 44.29
C ALA A 215 -13.21 18.74 45.63
N ARG A 216 -11.96 18.26 45.77
CA ARG A 216 -10.78 18.82 46.50
C ARG A 216 -9.81 17.65 46.75
N THR A 217 -8.47 17.74 46.85
CA THR A 217 -7.34 18.64 46.52
C THR A 217 -6.11 17.90 47.06
N ASN A 218 -4.96 18.01 46.37
CA ASN A 218 -3.56 17.89 46.85
C ASN A 218 -3.17 16.82 47.90
N GLU A 219 -2.13 16.02 47.59
CA GLU A 219 -0.76 16.24 48.10
C GLU A 219 0.23 15.20 47.52
N ALA A 220 1.38 15.69 47.05
CA ALA A 220 2.67 15.01 46.93
C ALA A 220 3.66 15.93 47.69
N PRO A 221 4.77 15.48 48.31
CA PRO A 221 5.84 14.73 47.63
C PRO A 221 6.62 13.72 48.52
N GLY A 222 7.53 12.96 47.91
CA GLY A 222 8.52 12.16 48.63
C GLY A 222 9.55 11.55 47.68
N GLN A 223 10.68 12.22 47.52
CA GLN A 223 11.87 11.67 46.87
C GLN A 223 12.52 10.62 47.77
N GLU A 224 13.02 9.54 47.18
CA GLU A 224 14.26 8.93 47.66
C GLU A 224 15.09 8.39 46.50
N LYS A 225 16.36 8.76 46.52
CA LYS A 225 17.43 8.41 45.59
C LYS A 225 18.11 7.14 46.10
N SER A 226 18.39 6.19 45.20
CA SER A 226 19.65 5.42 45.17
C SER A 226 19.61 4.53 43.93
N SER A 227 20.30 4.87 42.84
CA SER A 227 21.73 4.63 42.61
C SER A 227 22.14 3.17 42.89
N LEU A 228 22.44 2.43 41.82
CA LEU A 228 23.58 1.52 41.63
C LEU A 228 23.47 1.01 40.18
N PHE A 229 24.19 1.58 39.19
CA PHE A 229 25.50 1.10 38.69
C PHE A 229 25.54 -0.44 38.62
N ARG A 230 25.83 -1.16 37.51
CA ARG A 230 26.81 -0.97 36.42
C ARG A 230 26.65 -2.13 35.40
N LYS A 231 26.72 -1.83 34.09
CA LYS A 231 27.77 -2.22 33.10
C LYS A 231 27.78 -3.64 32.49
N LEU A 232 27.86 -3.61 31.15
CA LEU A 232 28.70 -4.40 30.22
C LEU A 232 28.35 -5.87 29.96
N TRP A 233 27.78 -6.16 28.79
CA TRP A 233 28.54 -6.45 27.55
C TRP A 233 27.75 -5.95 26.34
#